data_AF-A0AAP0IQ18-F1
#
_entry.id   AF-A0AAP0IQ18-F1
#
_cell.length_a   1.000
_cell.length_b   1.000
_cell.length_c   1.000
_cell.angle_alpha   90.00
_cell.angle_beta   90.00
_cell.angle_gamma   90.00
#
_symmetry.space_group_name_H-M   'P 1'
#
loop_
_entity.id
_entity.type
_entity.pdbx_description
1 polymer ?
#
loop_
_entity_poly.entity_id
_entity_poly.type
_entity_poly.pdbx_seq_one_letter_code
_entity_poly.pdbx_strand_id
1 'polypeptide(L)'
;MAFKHALVLLLASALLVSTTTSGAIATPVPVKAPTPAPVKAPPTPVKYPPQVPVKAPPTPVKYPPPAPVKGPPTPTPTPTPGVKYPPPTPVKAPPTPTPTPAPTPVKAPPSPPVKAPPAPAPKPIVLPPVKISECPRLCGGRCKLHSRLNHCMRVCTTCCVRCKCVPPGTYGNREMCGKCYTDMTTHGNRPKCP
;
A
#
# COMPACT_ATOMS: atom_id res chain seq x y z
N MET A 1 60.43 0.84 -43.88
CA MET A 1 59.06 0.35 -43.58
C MET A 1 58.48 0.86 -42.24
N ALA A 2 59.30 1.24 -41.24
CA ALA A 2 58.78 1.69 -39.93
C ALA A 2 58.11 3.08 -39.91
N PHE A 3 58.47 4.00 -40.81
CA PHE A 3 57.90 5.37 -40.83
C PHE A 3 56.46 5.45 -41.37
N LYS A 4 56.05 4.51 -42.23
CA LYS A 4 54.68 4.47 -42.78
C LYS A 4 53.65 4.00 -41.75
N HIS A 5 54.04 3.15 -40.80
CA HIS A 5 53.13 2.69 -39.74
C HIS A 5 52.89 3.75 -38.65
N ALA A 6 53.88 4.60 -38.35
CA ALA A 6 53.73 5.71 -37.41
C ALA A 6 52.75 6.80 -37.92
N LEU A 7 52.76 7.06 -39.24
CA LEU A 7 51.85 8.04 -39.85
C LEU A 7 50.39 7.56 -39.88
N VAL A 8 50.16 6.26 -40.09
CA VAL A 8 48.81 5.67 -40.11
C VAL A 8 48.19 5.65 -38.71
N LEU A 9 48.99 5.43 -37.66
CA LEU A 9 48.50 5.49 -36.26
C LEU A 9 48.17 6.92 -35.80
N LEU A 10 48.88 7.94 -36.29
CA LEU A 10 48.57 9.35 -36.01
C LEU A 10 47.32 9.85 -36.76
N LEU A 11 47.08 9.37 -37.98
CA LEU A 11 45.86 9.73 -38.73
C LEU A 11 44.60 9.03 -38.19
N ALA A 12 44.73 7.80 -37.66
CA ALA A 12 43.60 7.07 -37.08
C ALA A 12 43.11 7.64 -35.74
N SER A 13 43.97 8.31 -34.98
CA SER A 13 43.60 8.94 -33.70
C SER A 13 42.95 10.32 -33.86
N ALA A 14 43.13 10.99 -35.01
CA ALA A 14 42.49 12.28 -35.30
C ALA A 14 40.98 12.17 -35.67
N LEU A 15 40.50 11.01 -36.12
CA LEU A 15 39.11 10.82 -36.53
C LEU A 15 38.15 10.48 -35.38
N LEU A 16 38.64 10.11 -34.19
CA LEU A 16 37.81 9.72 -33.04
C LEU A 16 37.44 10.88 -32.09
N VAL A 17 37.91 12.11 -32.33
CA VAL A 17 37.66 13.27 -31.45
C VAL A 17 36.61 14.24 -32.00
N SER A 18 36.03 13.99 -33.19
CA SER A 18 35.14 14.96 -33.87
C SER A 18 33.63 14.72 -33.71
N THR A 19 33.16 13.92 -32.75
CA THR A 19 31.72 13.80 -32.44
C THR A 19 31.33 14.59 -31.19
N THR A 20 31.63 15.89 -31.17
CA THR A 20 30.98 16.84 -30.26
C THR A 20 29.64 17.28 -30.87
N THR A 21 28.60 16.56 -30.41
CA THR A 21 27.24 17.00 -30.15
C THR A 21 26.82 18.37 -30.73
N SER A 22 25.98 18.33 -31.76
CA SER A 22 25.05 19.42 -32.12
C SER A 22 24.12 19.71 -30.93
N GLY A 23 24.54 20.62 -30.04
CA GLY A 23 23.69 21.28 -29.07
C GLY A 23 23.09 22.52 -29.70
N ALA A 24 21.76 22.54 -29.86
CA ALA A 24 21.02 23.72 -30.27
C ALA A 24 21.34 24.89 -29.32
N ILE A 25 22.00 25.92 -29.85
CA ILE A 25 22.20 27.20 -29.18
C ILE A 25 20.84 27.89 -29.22
N ALA A 26 20.04 27.69 -28.17
CA ALA A 26 18.95 28.59 -27.86
C ALA A 26 19.57 29.95 -27.52
N THR A 27 19.24 30.96 -28.31
CA THR A 27 19.51 32.36 -28.01
C THR A 27 19.08 32.67 -26.56
N PRO A 28 19.89 33.37 -25.75
CA PRO A 28 19.41 33.87 -24.47
C PRO A 28 18.33 34.92 -24.74
N VAL A 29 17.07 34.52 -24.60
CA VAL A 29 15.96 35.45 -24.48
C VAL A 29 16.26 36.33 -23.26
N PRO A 30 16.15 37.67 -23.34
CA PRO A 30 16.34 38.53 -22.18
C PRO A 30 15.23 38.22 -21.16
N VAL A 31 15.51 37.35 -20.20
CA VAL A 31 14.64 37.09 -19.07
C VAL A 31 14.69 38.34 -18.19
N LYS A 32 13.71 39.22 -18.38
CA LYS A 32 13.39 40.30 -17.46
C LYS A 32 13.33 39.73 -16.06
N ALA A 33 14.19 40.23 -15.17
CA ALA A 33 14.23 39.78 -13.78
C ALA A 33 12.81 39.79 -13.20
N PRO A 34 12.33 38.68 -12.59
CA PRO A 34 11.06 38.69 -11.92
C PRO A 34 11.13 39.71 -10.79
N THR A 35 10.31 40.75 -10.88
CA THR A 35 10.05 41.68 -9.78
C THR A 35 9.74 40.84 -8.54
N PRO A 36 10.40 41.07 -7.39
CA PRO A 36 10.03 40.36 -6.18
C PRO A 36 8.54 40.60 -5.92
N ALA A 37 7.78 39.52 -5.82
CA ALA A 37 6.38 39.57 -5.44
C ALA A 37 6.25 40.34 -4.11
N PRO A 38 5.18 41.13 -3.89
CA PRO A 38 4.98 41.81 -2.62
C PRO A 38 4.95 40.74 -1.53
N VAL A 39 5.94 40.77 -0.64
CA VAL A 39 5.91 40.01 0.60
C VAL A 39 4.66 40.46 1.35
N LYS A 40 3.63 39.61 1.31
CA LYS A 40 2.40 39.82 2.06
C LYS A 40 2.81 39.97 3.53
N ALA A 41 2.36 41.05 4.17
CA ALA A 41 2.65 41.34 5.56
C ALA A 41 2.44 40.10 6.44
N PRO A 42 3.25 39.94 7.50
CA PRO A 42 3.10 38.82 8.42
C PRO A 42 1.64 38.75 8.91
N PRO A 43 1.03 37.56 8.97
CA PRO A 43 -0.33 37.43 9.50
C PRO A 43 -0.35 38.03 10.91
N THR A 44 -1.31 38.91 11.15
CA THR A 44 -1.60 39.47 12.48
C THR A 44 -1.66 38.34 13.52
N PRO A 45 -1.19 38.55 14.75
CA PRO A 45 -1.23 37.52 15.78
C PRO A 45 -2.67 37.02 15.91
N VAL A 46 -2.89 35.74 15.60
CA VAL A 46 -4.17 35.11 15.83
C VAL A 46 -4.39 35.16 17.33
N LYS A 47 -5.31 36.02 17.78
CA LYS A 47 -5.74 36.09 19.17
C LYS A 47 -6.42 34.76 19.48
N TYR A 48 -5.66 33.84 20.06
CA TYR A 48 -6.18 32.55 20.49
C TYR A 48 -7.34 32.80 21.46
N PRO A 49 -8.47 32.11 21.30
CA PRO A 49 -9.51 32.14 22.31
C PRO A 49 -8.91 31.71 23.65
N PRO A 50 -9.36 32.27 24.79
CA PRO A 50 -8.91 31.84 26.10
C PRO A 50 -9.02 30.33 26.20
N GLN A 51 -7.91 29.68 26.51
CA GLN A 51 -7.89 28.23 26.72
C GLN A 51 -8.89 27.94 27.82
N VAL A 52 -10.00 27.26 27.49
CA VAL A 52 -10.91 26.74 28.49
C VAL A 52 -10.10 25.86 29.43
N PRO A 53 -10.26 25.99 30.77
CA PRO A 53 -9.50 25.16 31.71
C PRO A 53 -9.77 23.69 31.41
N VAL A 54 -8.79 23.03 30.80
CA VAL A 54 -8.78 21.57 30.69
C VAL A 54 -8.69 21.04 32.12
N LYS A 55 -9.80 20.47 32.60
CA LYS A 55 -9.83 19.77 33.89
C LYS A 55 -8.64 18.83 33.96
N ALA A 56 -7.96 18.82 35.11
CA ALA A 56 -6.83 17.96 35.39
C ALA A 56 -7.15 16.51 34.97
N PRO A 57 -6.18 15.76 34.42
CA PRO A 57 -6.35 14.35 34.13
C PRO A 57 -6.88 13.65 35.39
N PRO A 58 -7.91 12.79 35.31
CA PRO A 58 -8.32 12.02 36.46
C PRO A 58 -7.10 11.23 36.97
N THR A 59 -6.89 11.26 38.28
CA THR A 59 -5.86 10.47 38.95
C THR A 59 -5.96 9.01 38.51
N PRO A 60 -4.84 8.28 38.35
CA PRO A 60 -4.87 6.90 37.91
C PRO A 60 -5.77 6.11 38.85
N VAL A 61 -6.91 5.63 38.34
CA VAL A 61 -7.77 4.74 39.11
C VAL A 61 -6.95 3.48 39.34
N LYS A 62 -6.53 3.24 40.58
CA LYS A 62 -5.84 2.03 40.98
C LYS A 62 -6.85 0.89 40.90
N TYR A 63 -6.90 0.23 39.75
CA TYR A 63 -7.73 -0.95 39.57
C TYR A 63 -7.22 -2.06 40.50
N PRO A 64 -8.08 -2.66 41.33
CA PRO A 64 -7.70 -3.86 42.06
C PRO A 64 -7.31 -4.96 41.05
N PRO A 65 -6.34 -5.82 41.38
CA PRO A 65 -6.00 -6.94 40.52
C PRO A 65 -7.24 -7.80 40.27
N PRO A 66 -7.48 -8.27 39.04
CA PRO A 66 -8.62 -9.12 38.74
C PRO A 66 -8.57 -10.38 39.60
N ALA A 67 -9.71 -10.72 40.21
CA ALA A 67 -9.84 -11.92 41.02
C ALA A 67 -9.48 -13.18 40.20
N PRO A 68 -8.94 -14.24 40.82
CA PRO A 68 -8.64 -15.49 40.12
C PRO A 68 -9.93 -16.08 39.53
N VAL A 69 -10.07 -16.00 38.21
CA VAL A 69 -11.15 -16.68 37.50
C VAL A 69 -10.83 -18.19 37.50
N LYS A 70 -11.65 -18.98 38.20
CA LYS A 70 -11.64 -20.44 38.04
C LYS A 70 -11.91 -20.73 36.56
N GLY A 71 -11.03 -21.52 35.94
CA GLY A 71 -11.17 -21.89 34.53
C GLY A 71 -12.53 -22.54 34.24
N PRO A 72 -13.00 -22.51 32.98
CA PRO A 72 -14.23 -23.18 32.59
C PRO A 72 -14.17 -24.67 32.98
N PRO A 73 -15.24 -25.25 33.54
CA PRO A 73 -15.27 -26.68 33.80
C PRO A 73 -15.16 -27.43 32.46
N THR A 74 -14.21 -28.38 32.39
CA THR A 74 -14.09 -29.31 31.28
C THR A 74 -15.41 -30.07 31.12
N PRO A 75 -16.05 -30.08 29.93
CA PRO A 75 -17.27 -30.84 29.74
C PRO A 75 -16.98 -32.34 29.86
N THR A 76 -17.57 -32.99 30.85
CA THR A 76 -17.57 -34.45 31.00
C THR A 76 -18.46 -35.05 29.90
N PRO A 77 -18.03 -36.10 29.17
CA PRO A 77 -18.88 -36.73 28.16
C PRO A 77 -20.08 -37.41 28.84
N THR A 78 -21.29 -36.91 28.58
CA THR A 78 -22.53 -37.58 28.97
C THR A 78 -22.81 -38.72 27.99
N PRO A 79 -23.06 -39.96 28.45
CA PRO A 79 -23.48 -41.04 27.55
C PRO A 79 -24.90 -40.76 27.04
N THR A 80 -25.05 -40.61 25.73
CA THR A 80 -26.34 -40.40 25.05
C THR A 80 -27.16 -41.69 25.08
N PRO A 81 -28.42 -41.69 25.55
CA PRO A 81 -29.33 -42.83 25.39
C PRO A 81 -29.59 -43.09 23.89
N GLY A 82 -29.52 -44.36 23.51
CA GLY A 82 -29.60 -44.81 22.11
C GLY A 82 -30.87 -44.33 21.40
N VAL A 83 -30.71 -43.39 20.48
CA VAL A 83 -31.74 -43.00 19.53
C VAL A 83 -31.83 -44.08 18.45
N LYS A 84 -32.92 -44.84 18.43
CA LYS A 84 -33.29 -45.68 17.28
C LYS A 84 -33.67 -44.76 16.12
N TYR A 85 -32.81 -44.70 15.11
CA TYR A 85 -33.12 -44.01 13.86
C TYR A 85 -34.12 -44.85 13.05
N PRO A 86 -35.20 -44.25 12.50
CA PRO A 86 -36.05 -44.94 11.54
C PRO A 86 -35.28 -45.20 10.22
N PRO A 87 -35.65 -46.24 9.44
CA PRO A 87 -34.98 -46.54 8.18
C PRO A 87 -35.17 -45.39 7.17
N PRO A 88 -34.17 -45.13 6.31
CA PRO A 88 -34.26 -44.09 5.30
C PRO A 88 -35.37 -44.42 4.29
N THR A 89 -36.21 -43.44 4.01
CA THR A 89 -37.21 -43.52 2.94
C THR A 89 -36.53 -43.59 1.56
N PRO A 90 -37.14 -44.23 0.55
CA PRO A 90 -36.55 -44.34 -0.78
C PRO A 90 -36.47 -42.95 -1.43
N VAL A 91 -35.25 -42.47 -1.68
CA VAL A 91 -35.01 -41.22 -2.41
C VAL A 91 -35.39 -41.45 -3.87
N LYS A 92 -36.37 -40.69 -4.36
CA LYS A 92 -36.79 -40.68 -5.77
C LYS A 92 -35.59 -40.26 -6.65
N ALA A 93 -35.41 -40.95 -7.78
CA ALA A 93 -34.28 -40.75 -8.68
C ALA A 93 -34.06 -39.27 -9.09
N PRO A 94 -32.81 -38.84 -9.33
CA PRO A 94 -32.51 -37.47 -9.77
C PRO A 94 -33.23 -37.12 -11.08
N PRO A 95 -33.72 -35.88 -11.25
CA PRO A 95 -34.20 -35.44 -12.56
C PRO A 95 -33.05 -35.39 -13.57
N THR A 96 -33.32 -35.90 -14.76
CA THR A 96 -32.46 -35.90 -15.95
C THR A 96 -31.98 -34.47 -16.29
N PRO A 97 -30.72 -34.27 -16.72
CA PRO A 97 -30.24 -32.96 -17.13
C PRO A 97 -31.01 -32.45 -18.35
N THR A 98 -31.59 -31.26 -18.23
CA THR A 98 -32.24 -30.54 -19.31
C THR A 98 -31.18 -30.13 -20.36
N PRO A 99 -31.46 -30.22 -21.68
CA PRO A 99 -30.52 -29.74 -22.68
C PRO A 99 -30.35 -28.22 -22.58
N THR A 100 -29.09 -27.79 -22.42
CA THR A 100 -28.66 -26.39 -22.43
C THR A 100 -29.01 -25.73 -23.76
N PRO A 101 -29.61 -24.51 -23.78
CA PRO A 101 -29.80 -23.77 -25.03
C PRO A 101 -28.47 -23.41 -25.68
N ALA A 102 -28.43 -23.47 -27.02
CA ALA A 102 -27.26 -23.12 -27.82
C ALA A 102 -26.77 -21.68 -27.52
N PRO A 103 -25.45 -21.43 -27.45
CA PRO A 103 -24.91 -20.10 -27.18
C PRO A 103 -25.21 -19.17 -28.37
N THR A 104 -25.79 -18.02 -28.07
CA THR A 104 -25.92 -16.90 -29.01
C THR A 104 -24.55 -16.33 -29.39
N PRO A 105 -24.41 -15.63 -30.54
CA PRO A 105 -23.13 -15.06 -30.97
C PRO A 105 -22.72 -13.93 -30.03
N VAL A 106 -21.84 -14.21 -29.07
CA VAL A 106 -21.25 -13.18 -28.21
C VAL A 106 -20.22 -12.44 -29.04
N LYS A 107 -20.45 -11.14 -29.26
CA LYS A 107 -19.51 -10.20 -29.87
C LYS A 107 -18.16 -10.33 -29.17
N ALA A 108 -17.09 -10.49 -29.95
CA ALA A 108 -15.75 -10.79 -29.48
C ALA A 108 -15.33 -9.90 -28.28
N PRO A 109 -14.87 -10.49 -27.16
CA PRO A 109 -14.24 -9.75 -26.07
C PRO A 109 -13.02 -8.98 -26.60
N PRO A 110 -12.77 -7.74 -26.13
CA PRO A 110 -11.54 -7.04 -26.45
C PRO A 110 -10.34 -7.90 -26.03
N SER A 111 -9.32 -7.91 -26.88
CA SER A 111 -8.09 -8.70 -26.74
C SER A 111 -7.50 -8.62 -25.32
N PRO A 112 -6.93 -9.70 -24.79
CA PRO A 112 -6.22 -9.63 -23.51
C PRO A 112 -5.10 -8.58 -23.63
N PRO A 113 -4.90 -7.71 -22.61
CA PRO A 113 -3.79 -6.79 -22.63
C PRO A 113 -2.50 -7.61 -22.73
N VAL A 114 -1.75 -7.36 -23.81
CA VAL A 114 -0.42 -7.87 -24.09
C VAL A 114 0.41 -7.82 -22.81
N LYS A 115 0.97 -8.95 -22.39
CA LYS A 115 1.87 -9.05 -21.24
C LYS A 115 2.99 -8.01 -21.40
N ALA A 116 2.95 -6.98 -20.56
CA ALA A 116 4.09 -6.11 -20.39
C ALA A 116 5.31 -6.96 -20.00
N PRO A 117 6.52 -6.64 -20.49
CA PRO A 117 7.73 -7.31 -20.05
C PRO A 117 7.81 -7.30 -18.51
N PRO A 118 8.26 -8.38 -17.87
CA PRO A 118 8.48 -8.38 -16.42
C PRO A 118 9.44 -7.24 -16.09
N ALA A 119 8.99 -6.31 -15.26
CA ALA A 119 9.86 -5.26 -14.74
C ALA A 119 11.09 -5.93 -14.08
N PRO A 120 12.29 -5.37 -14.24
CA PRO A 120 13.49 -5.90 -13.61
C PRO A 120 13.25 -6.03 -12.10
N ALA A 121 13.59 -7.21 -11.56
CA ALA A 121 13.40 -7.53 -10.15
C ALA A 121 13.96 -6.38 -9.29
N PRO A 122 13.13 -5.77 -8.42
CA PRO A 122 13.57 -4.61 -7.67
C PRO A 122 14.67 -5.03 -6.71
N LYS A 123 15.79 -4.29 -6.74
CA LYS A 123 16.78 -4.23 -5.65
C LYS A 123 16.02 -4.20 -4.32
N PRO A 124 16.48 -4.87 -3.24
CA PRO A 124 15.78 -4.88 -1.96
C PRO A 124 15.40 -3.44 -1.59
N ILE A 125 14.12 -3.13 -1.74
CA ILE A 125 13.60 -1.78 -1.53
C ILE A 125 13.60 -1.63 -0.02
N VAL A 126 14.71 -1.14 0.52
CA VAL A 126 14.72 -0.54 1.85
C VAL A 126 13.88 0.71 1.70
N LEU A 127 12.56 0.56 1.93
CA LEU A 127 11.63 1.67 1.80
C LEU A 127 12.07 2.72 2.83
N PRO A 128 12.40 3.95 2.40
CA PRO A 128 12.83 4.98 3.32
C PRO A 128 11.70 5.24 4.33
N PRO A 129 12.03 5.52 5.60
CA PRO A 129 11.04 5.76 6.63
C PRO A 129 10.12 6.92 6.24
N VAL A 130 8.82 6.68 6.27
CA VAL A 130 7.77 7.63 5.94
C VAL A 130 7.68 8.70 7.03
N LYS A 131 7.65 9.96 6.62
CA LYS A 131 7.34 11.08 7.52
C LYS A 131 5.87 11.04 7.92
N ILE A 132 5.58 11.31 9.19
CA ILE A 132 4.20 11.24 9.73
C ILE A 132 3.22 12.14 8.95
N SER A 133 3.69 13.29 8.48
CA SER A 133 2.91 14.23 7.65
C SER A 133 2.52 13.68 6.28
N GLU A 134 3.27 12.70 5.74
CA GLU A 134 2.99 12.06 4.44
C GLU A 134 2.00 10.88 4.56
N CYS A 135 1.75 10.40 5.79
CA CYS A 135 0.84 9.27 6.02
C CYS A 135 -0.55 9.48 5.39
N PRO A 136 -1.23 10.64 5.49
CA PRO A 136 -2.54 10.84 4.89
C PRO A 136 -2.51 10.67 3.36
N ARG A 137 -1.47 11.19 2.70
CA ARG A 137 -1.33 11.12 1.24
C ARG A 137 -1.10 9.68 0.77
N LEU A 138 -0.20 8.97 1.44
CA LEU A 138 0.13 7.58 1.11
C LEU A 138 -1.04 6.63 1.41
N CYS A 139 -1.71 6.81 2.55
CA CYS A 139 -2.92 6.07 2.88
C CYS A 139 -4.05 6.35 1.90
N GLY A 140 -4.16 7.56 1.36
CA GLY A 140 -5.11 7.89 0.30
C GLY A 140 -4.93 7.01 -0.94
N GLY A 141 -3.68 6.75 -1.32
CA GLY A 141 -3.34 5.77 -2.36
C GLY A 141 -3.74 4.35 -2.00
N ARG A 142 -3.37 3.89 -0.79
CA ARG A 142 -3.64 2.52 -0.34
C ARG A 142 -5.13 2.21 -0.23
N CYS A 143 -5.90 3.16 0.28
CA CYS A 143 -7.33 2.99 0.55
C CYS A 143 -8.22 3.31 -0.65
N LYS A 144 -7.66 3.75 -1.79
CA LYS A 144 -8.41 4.26 -2.95
C LYS A 144 -9.51 3.32 -3.45
N LEU A 145 -9.27 2.01 -3.42
CA LEU A 145 -10.24 0.98 -3.88
C LEU A 145 -10.96 0.28 -2.72
N HIS A 146 -10.70 0.69 -1.48
CA HIS A 146 -11.30 0.05 -0.32
C HIS A 146 -12.76 0.49 -0.17
N SER A 147 -13.68 -0.49 -0.07
CA SER A 147 -15.13 -0.25 0.04
C SER A 147 -15.52 0.69 1.19
N ARG A 148 -14.80 0.59 2.32
CA ARG A 148 -14.94 1.44 3.51
C ARG A 148 -13.79 2.44 3.61
N LEU A 149 -13.76 3.44 2.73
CA LEU A 149 -12.68 4.42 2.60
C LEU A 149 -12.29 5.07 3.95
N ASN A 150 -13.26 5.61 4.68
CA ASN A 150 -13.01 6.31 5.95
C ASN A 150 -12.43 5.39 7.04
N HIS A 151 -12.87 4.14 7.08
CA HIS A 151 -12.35 3.15 8.01
C HIS A 151 -10.91 2.77 7.64
N CYS A 152 -10.67 2.46 6.36
CA CYS A 152 -9.33 2.15 5.85
C CYS A 152 -8.35 3.30 6.15
N MET A 153 -8.73 4.55 5.87
CA MET A 153 -7.88 5.72 6.10
C MET A 153 -7.48 5.86 7.56
N ARG A 154 -8.43 5.72 8.50
CA ARG A 154 -8.18 5.81 9.94
C ARG A 154 -7.19 4.75 10.41
N VAL A 155 -7.40 3.51 9.96
CA VAL A 155 -6.57 2.37 10.36
C VAL A 155 -5.19 2.45 9.71
N CYS A 156 -5.11 2.73 8.41
CA CYS A 156 -3.86 2.94 7.67
C CYS A 156 -3.01 4.02 8.32
N THR A 157 -3.60 5.18 8.66
CA THR A 157 -2.85 6.29 9.27
C THR A 157 -2.29 5.88 10.63
N THR A 158 -3.06 5.11 11.43
CA THR A 158 -2.56 4.56 12.71
C THR A 158 -1.37 3.62 12.49
N CYS A 159 -1.45 2.74 11.49
CA CYS A 159 -0.36 1.84 11.12
C CYS A 159 0.88 2.62 10.61
N CYS A 160 0.67 3.65 9.80
CA CYS A 160 1.72 4.49 9.25
C CYS A 160 2.46 5.29 10.33
N VAL A 161 1.74 5.91 11.27
CA VAL A 161 2.36 6.66 12.38
C VAL A 161 3.24 5.74 13.24
N ARG A 162 2.78 4.51 13.48
CA ARG A 162 3.48 3.54 14.33
C ARG A 162 4.67 2.88 13.63
N CYS A 163 4.48 2.45 12.38
CA CYS A 163 5.47 1.69 11.62
C CYS A 163 6.31 2.54 10.67
N LYS A 164 5.98 3.82 10.49
CA LYS A 164 6.62 4.76 9.56
C LYS A 164 6.74 4.17 8.15
N CYS A 165 5.73 3.43 7.72
CA CYS A 165 5.71 2.75 6.43
C CYS A 165 4.27 2.54 5.95
N VAL A 166 4.05 2.74 4.64
CA VAL A 166 2.80 2.39 3.94
C VAL A 166 3.18 1.56 2.72
N PRO A 167 2.71 0.31 2.63
CA PRO A 167 2.98 -0.52 1.46
C PRO A 167 2.47 0.10 0.15
N PRO A 168 3.19 -0.09 -0.97
CA PRO A 168 2.75 0.39 -2.28
C PRO A 168 1.52 -0.38 -2.79
N GLY A 169 0.79 0.24 -3.71
CA GLY A 169 -0.44 -0.34 -4.28
C GLY A 169 -1.68 -0.14 -3.40
N THR A 170 -2.78 -0.81 -3.76
CA THR A 170 -4.06 -0.77 -3.01
C THR A 170 -4.32 -2.05 -2.23
N TYR A 171 -3.62 -3.15 -2.55
CA TYR A 171 -3.75 -4.48 -1.95
C TYR A 171 -2.38 -5.16 -1.88
N GLY A 172 -2.21 -6.08 -0.92
CA GLY A 172 -0.97 -6.86 -0.80
C GLY A 172 0.23 -6.05 -0.28
N ASN A 173 1.43 -6.55 -0.57
CA ASN A 173 2.73 -5.90 -0.33
C ASN A 173 3.04 -5.54 1.13
N ARG A 174 2.30 -6.12 2.08
CA ARG A 174 2.39 -5.79 3.52
C ARG A 174 3.78 -6.13 4.07
N GLU A 175 4.39 -7.17 3.54
CA GLU A 175 5.74 -7.63 3.82
C GLU A 175 6.83 -6.60 3.50
N MET A 176 6.58 -5.65 2.58
CA MET A 176 7.52 -4.57 2.26
C MET A 176 7.70 -3.59 3.42
N CYS A 177 6.72 -3.49 4.31
CA CYS A 177 6.81 -2.68 5.54
C CYS A 177 7.22 -3.51 6.77
N GLY A 178 7.61 -4.77 6.56
CA GLY A 178 8.09 -5.67 7.58
C GLY A 178 7.07 -6.00 8.67
N LYS A 179 7.60 -6.59 9.75
CA LYS A 179 6.83 -7.16 10.87
C LYS A 179 5.90 -6.17 11.55
N CYS A 180 6.31 -4.90 11.68
CA CYS A 180 5.47 -3.91 12.33
C CYS A 180 4.09 -3.77 11.66
N TYR A 181 4.05 -3.80 10.32
CA TYR A 181 2.79 -3.63 9.58
C TYR A 181 2.00 -4.94 9.45
N THR A 182 2.69 -6.08 9.38
CA THR A 182 2.07 -7.41 9.23
C THR A 182 1.53 -7.97 10.55
N ASP A 183 2.30 -7.81 11.62
CA ASP A 183 2.09 -8.50 12.91
C ASP A 183 1.18 -7.70 13.84
N MET A 184 0.82 -6.47 13.47
CA MET A 184 -0.23 -5.74 14.17
C MET A 184 -1.58 -6.39 13.97
N THR A 185 -2.15 -6.86 15.08
CA THR A 185 -3.45 -7.51 15.14
C THR A 185 -4.46 -6.70 15.94
N THR A 186 -5.73 -6.98 15.69
CA THR A 186 -6.86 -6.55 16.53
C THR A 186 -7.06 -7.56 17.66
N HIS A 187 -7.94 -7.25 18.63
CA HIS A 187 -8.27 -8.18 19.72
C HIS A 187 -8.80 -9.54 19.22
N GLY A 188 -9.33 -9.62 18.00
CA GLY A 188 -9.78 -10.87 17.37
C GLY A 188 -8.70 -11.63 16.61
N ASN A 189 -7.41 -11.37 16.86
CA ASN A 189 -6.27 -11.97 16.15
C ASN A 189 -6.30 -11.79 14.61
N ARG A 190 -7.03 -10.80 14.12
CA ARG A 190 -7.05 -10.44 12.69
C ARG A 190 -6.03 -9.35 12.40
N PRO A 191 -5.39 -9.35 11.21
CA PRO A 191 -4.50 -8.28 10.80
C PRO A 191 -5.22 -6.94 10.89
N LYS A 192 -4.61 -6.00 11.60
CA LYS A 192 -5.18 -4.67 11.82
C LYS A 192 -4.98 -3.78 10.60
N CYS A 193 -3.80 -3.79 10.00
CA CYS A 193 -3.47 -2.87 8.92
C CYS A 193 -4.00 -3.34 7.57
N PRO A 194 -4.51 -2.42 6.72
CA PRO A 194 -5.03 -2.75 5.39
C PRO A 194 -3.93 -3.25 4.45
#